data_AF-A0A351TBS0-F1
#
_entry.id   AF-A0A351TBS0-F1
#
_cell.length_a   1.000
_cell.length_b   1.000
_cell.length_c   1.000
_cell.angle_alpha   90.00
_cell.angle_beta   90.00
_cell.angle_gamma   90.00
#
_symmetry.space_group_name_H-M   'P 1'
#
loop_
_entity.id
_entity.type
_entity.pdbx_description
1 polymer ?
#
loop_
_entity_poly.entity_id
_entity_poly.type
_entity_poly.pdbx_seq_one_letter_code
_entity_poly.pdbx_strand_id
1 'polypeptide(L)' 'MVIDKNISLANLKYTIKTMLSDLFESEVTLRLRPGYFPFVEPGVEVDFSCPFCNGTDTCRVCK' A
#
# COMPACT_ATOMS: atom_id res chain seq x y z
N MET A 1 -9.87 -11.64 -1.39
CA MET A 1 -8.94 -12.70 -1.83
C MET A 1 -9.20 -12.94 -3.31
N VAL A 2 -8.17 -12.87 -4.15
CA VAL A 2 -8.27 -13.11 -5.60
C VAL A 2 -7.46 -14.36 -5.92
N ILE A 3 -8.09 -15.32 -6.60
CA ILE A 3 -7.48 -16.59 -7.01
C ILE A 3 -7.71 -16.74 -8.50
N ASP A 4 -6.62 -16.68 -9.28
CA ASP A 4 -6.68 -16.86 -10.73
C ASP A 4 -5.31 -17.30 -11.28
N LYS A 5 -5.29 -17.79 -12.52
CA LYS A 5 -4.05 -18.07 -13.26
C LYS A 5 -3.35 -16.74 -13.60
N ASN A 6 -2.02 -16.74 -13.54
CA ASN A 6 -1.17 -15.57 -13.85
C ASN A 6 -1.37 -14.37 -12.89
N ILE A 7 -1.96 -14.57 -11.71
CA ILE A 7 -1.95 -13.55 -10.66
C ILE A 7 -0.55 -13.42 -10.07
N SER A 8 -0.09 -12.21 -9.79
CA SER A 8 1.23 -11.93 -9.21
C SER A 8 1.16 -10.89 -8.09
N LEU A 9 2.26 -10.73 -7.35
CA LEU A 9 2.41 -9.69 -6.33
C LEU A 9 2.27 -8.27 -6.92
N ALA A 10 2.59 -8.08 -8.21
CA ALA A 10 2.39 -6.80 -8.88
C ALA A 10 0.90 -6.41 -8.94
N ASN A 11 0.01 -7.38 -9.11
CA ASN A 11 -1.43 -7.15 -9.09
C ASN A 11 -1.87 -6.71 -7.71
N LEU A 12 -1.40 -7.39 -6.64
CA LEU A 12 -1.69 -6.99 -5.27
C LEU A 12 -1.22 -5.56 -4.98
N LYS A 13 0.01 -5.23 -5.38
CA LYS A 13 0.57 -3.88 -5.24
C LYS A 13 -0.29 -2.83 -5.95
N TYR A 14 -0.69 -3.11 -7.19
CA TYR A 14 -1.51 -2.19 -7.97
C TYR A 14 -2.89 -2.01 -7.33
N THR A 15 -3.57 -3.09 -6.97
CA THR A 15 -4.88 -3.04 -6.31
C THR A 15 -4.85 -2.20 -5.04
N ILE A 16 -3.84 -2.40 -4.17
CA ILE A 16 -3.72 -1.61 -2.94
C ILE A 16 -3.40 -0.14 -3.28
N LYS A 17 -2.54 0.14 -4.27
CA LYS A 17 -2.19 1.52 -4.65
C LYS A 17 -3.45 2.26 -5.12
N THR A 18 -4.19 1.66 -6.06
CA THR A 18 -5.40 2.25 -6.62
C THR A 18 -6.46 2.44 -5.55
N MET A 19 -6.71 1.42 -4.72
CA MET A 19 -7.69 1.51 -3.63
C MET A 19 -7.39 2.67 -2.68
N LEU A 20 -6.14 2.81 -2.25
CA LEU A 20 -5.75 3.88 -1.33
C LEU A 20 -5.74 5.26 -2.01
N SER A 21 -5.30 5.34 -3.27
CA SER A 21 -5.33 6.59 -4.03
C SER A 21 -6.76 7.11 -4.22
N ASP A 22 -7.70 6.22 -4.56
CA ASP A 22 -9.10 6.57 -4.75
C ASP A 22 -9.77 6.93 -3.42
N LEU A 23 -9.44 6.21 -2.34
CA LEU A 23 -9.99 6.46 -1.00
C LEU A 23 -9.59 7.84 -0.45
N PHE A 24 -8.34 8.25 -0.69
CA PHE A 24 -7.81 9.53 -0.19
C PHE A 24 -7.84 10.64 -1.23
N GLU A 25 -8.38 10.38 -2.43
CA GLU A 25 -8.41 11.30 -3.57
C GLU A 25 -7.03 11.95 -3.85
N SER A 26 -5.96 11.18 -3.68
CA SER A 26 -4.57 11.65 -3.62
C SER A 26 -3.61 10.58 -4.13
N GLU A 27 -2.51 10.95 -4.80
CA GLU A 27 -1.53 9.95 -5.21
C GLU A 27 -0.72 9.45 -4.01
N VAL A 28 -0.91 8.19 -3.64
CA VAL A 28 -0.15 7.54 -2.57
C VAL A 28 1.05 6.76 -3.11
N THR A 29 2.18 6.88 -2.43
CA THR A 29 3.36 6.05 -2.67
C THR A 29 3.33 4.84 -1.75
N LEU A 30 3.41 3.63 -2.32
CA LEU A 30 3.47 2.38 -1.57
C LEU A 30 4.91 1.89 -1.38
N ARG A 31 5.20 1.42 -0.16
CA ARG A 31 6.41 0.66 0.19
C ARG A 31 5.99 -0.71 0.70
N LEU A 32 6.47 -1.76 0.03
CA LEU A 32 6.31 -3.14 0.49
C LEU A 32 7.54 -3.52 1.32
N ARG A 33 7.33 -3.93 2.56
CA ARG A 33 8.39 -4.49 3.43
C ARG A 33 8.18 -5.99 3.55
N PRO A 34 9.23 -6.82 3.46
CA PRO A 34 9.09 -8.24 3.74
C PRO A 34 8.54 -8.45 5.15
N GLY A 35 7.52 -9.28 5.27
CA GLY A 35 6.88 -9.63 6.54
C GLY A 35 6.57 -11.12 6.57
N TYR A 36 6.63 -11.72 7.76
CA TYR A 36 6.31 -13.14 7.90
C TYR A 36 4.86 -13.32 8.35
N PHE A 37 4.10 -14.08 7.56
CA PHE A 37 2.74 -14.48 7.90
C PHE A 37 2.59 -15.97 7.57
N PRO A 38 2.04 -16.81 8.48
CA PRO A 38 2.04 -18.27 8.32
C PRO A 38 1.17 -18.79 7.16
N PHE A 39 0.42 -17.92 6.47
CA PHE A 39 -0.55 -18.26 5.43
C PHE A 39 -0.26 -17.61 4.06
N VAL A 40 0.82 -16.84 3.90
CA VAL A 40 1.23 -16.27 2.60
C VAL A 40 2.74 -16.35 2.39
N GLU A 41 3.14 -16.62 1.15
CA GLU A 41 4.53 -16.55 0.70
C GLU A 41 4.53 -16.00 -0.75
N PRO A 42 5.17 -14.86 -1.05
CA PRO A 42 5.87 -13.95 -0.14
C PRO A 42 4.91 -13.15 0.75
N GLY A 43 5.20 -13.07 2.04
CA GLY A 43 4.52 -12.16 2.96
C GLY A 43 5.08 -10.73 2.87
N VAL A 44 4.19 -9.74 2.84
CA VAL A 44 4.58 -8.32 2.80
C VAL A 44 3.73 -7.49 3.75
N GLU A 45 4.40 -6.61 4.50
CA GLU A 45 3.78 -5.46 5.16
C GLU A 45 3.70 -4.31 4.17
N VAL A 46 2.64 -3.50 4.27
CA VAL A 46 2.41 -2.36 3.38
C VAL A 46 2.46 -1.07 4.17
N ASP A 47 3.43 -0.22 3.85
CA ASP A 47 3.43 1.17 4.28
C ASP A 47 3.01 2.06 3.10
N PHE A 48 2.40 3.20 3.40
CA PHE A 48 2.04 4.20 2.39
C PHE A 48 2.39 5.60 2.87
N SER A 49 2.65 6.50 1.92
CA SER A 49 2.90 7.91 2.20
C SER A 49 1.67 8.56 2.82
N CYS A 50 1.87 9.39 3.84
CA CYS A 50 0.83 10.24 4.41
C CYS A 50 0.14 11.10 3.34
N PRO A 51 -1.16 10.90 3.05
CA PRO A 51 -1.86 11.64 2.01
C PRO A 51 -2.16 13.09 2.43
N PHE A 52 -2.11 13.39 3.73
CA PHE A 52 -2.45 14.71 4.28
C PHE A 52 -1.26 15.66 4.40
N CYS A 53 -0.04 15.15 4.15
CA CYS A 53 1.17 15.89 4.46
C CYS A 53 1.48 16.96 3.40
N ASN A 54 1.11 16.76 2.14
CA ASN A 54 1.35 17.68 1.01
C ASN A 54 2.76 18.32 0.96
N GLY A 55 3.79 17.66 1.51
CA GLY A 55 5.15 18.21 1.60
C GLY A 55 5.35 19.33 2.63
N THR A 56 4.43 19.46 3.60
CA THR A 56 4.53 20.44 4.69
C THR A 56 5.03 19.77 5.98
N ASP A 57 5.93 20.45 6.69
CA ASP A 57 6.49 19.99 7.98
C ASP A 57 5.49 20.05 9.15
N THR A 58 4.24 20.49 8.91
CA THR A 58 3.21 20.70 9.93
C THR A 58 2.03 19.74 9.80
N CYS A 59 2.28 18.50 9.39
CA CYS A 59 1.22 17.49 9.33
C CYS A 59 0.73 17.09 10.74
N ARG A 60 -0.57 17.27 11.00
CA ARG A 60 -1.19 16.89 12.28
C ARG A 60 -1.25 15.38 12.52
N VAL A 61 -1.15 14.58 11.45
CA VAL A 61 -1.27 13.11 11.48
C VAL A 61 0.10 12.44 11.69
N CYS A 62 1.19 13.05 11.22
CA CYS A 62 2.53 12.46 11.24
C CYS A 62 3.46 13.07 12.30
N LYS A 63 2.89 13.45 13.44
CA LYS A 63 3.68 13.88 14.61
C LYS A 63 4.60 12.77 15.11
#